data_AF-A0A355GW24-F1
#
_entry.id   AF-A0A355GW24-F1
#
_cell.length_a   1.000
_cell.length_b   1.000
_cell.length_c   1.000
_cell.angle_alpha   90.00
_cell.angle_beta   90.00
_cell.angle_gamma   90.00
#
_symmetry.space_group_name_H-M   'P 1'
#
loop_
_entity.id
_entity.type
_entity.pdbx_description
1 polymer ?
#
loop_
_entity_poly.entity_id
_entity_poly.type
_entity_poly.pdbx_seq_one_letter_code
_entity_poly.pdbx_strand_id
1 'polypeptide(L)'
;FPELNHNETVGWEAPADVNALVHVIILRDAEEAPRLAKRVEVTRELMAAAVDGFTEIRAEGTSALARMFSLVYIGDFVSYYLSMLNGIDPSPVRVIDKLKAELAKLG
;
A
#
# COMPACT_ATOMS: atom_id res chain seq x y z
N PHE A 1 -1.41 -7.66 7.74
CA PHE A 1 -2.66 -8.34 8.15
C PHE A 1 -2.90 -8.49 9.65
N PRO A 2 -1.89 -8.60 10.56
CA PRO A 2 -2.15 -8.43 11.99
C PRO A 2 -2.80 -7.07 12.27
N GLU A 3 -2.17 -6.00 11.79
CA GLU A 3 -2.61 -4.60 11.97
C GLU A 3 -3.77 -4.19 11.05
N LEU A 4 -3.85 -4.71 9.82
CA LEU A 4 -4.98 -4.41 8.91
C LEU A 4 -6.32 -4.84 9.54
N ASN A 5 -6.34 -5.97 10.24
CA ASN A 5 -7.54 -6.45 10.93
C ASN A 5 -7.80 -5.71 12.26
N HIS A 6 -6.87 -4.86 12.71
CA HIS A 6 -6.91 -4.18 14.00
C HIS A 6 -7.12 -2.66 13.88
N ASN A 7 -6.63 -2.03 12.82
CA ASN A 7 -6.72 -0.58 12.59
C ASN A 7 -7.69 -0.23 11.45
N GLU A 8 -7.78 -1.08 10.43
CA GLU A 8 -8.59 -0.79 9.26
C GLU A 8 -10.06 -1.19 9.47
N THR A 9 -10.36 -2.19 10.30
CA THR A 9 -11.73 -2.52 10.73
C THR A 9 -12.51 -1.34 11.31
N VAL A 10 -11.81 -0.36 11.91
CA VAL A 10 -12.38 0.90 12.43
C VAL A 10 -12.47 1.98 11.35
N GLY A 11 -11.55 1.97 10.38
CA GLY A 11 -11.57 2.87 9.23
C GLY A 11 -12.77 2.64 8.28
N TRP A 12 -13.39 1.46 8.32
CA TRP A 12 -14.52 1.11 7.46
C TRP A 12 -15.88 1.60 7.95
N GLU A 13 -15.94 2.13 9.18
CA GLU A 13 -17.06 2.98 9.62
C GLU A 13 -17.01 4.37 8.95
N ALA A 14 -15.99 4.65 8.13
CA ALA A 14 -15.98 5.84 7.30
C ALA A 14 -17.22 5.88 6.37
N PRO A 15 -17.72 7.08 6.06
CA PRO A 15 -18.82 7.26 5.13
C PRO A 15 -18.64 6.48 3.82
N ALA A 16 -19.72 5.89 3.32
CA ALA A 16 -19.67 4.99 2.16
C ALA A 16 -19.08 5.63 0.90
N ASP A 17 -19.27 6.93 0.72
CA ASP A 17 -18.67 7.73 -0.35
C ASP A 17 -17.14 7.83 -0.25
N VAL A 18 -16.58 7.83 0.96
CA VAL A 18 -15.12 7.80 1.17
C VAL A 18 -14.58 6.41 0.86
N ASN A 19 -15.23 5.35 1.34
CA ASN A 19 -14.77 3.97 1.10
C ASN A 19 -14.82 3.61 -0.40
N ALA A 20 -15.79 4.15 -1.14
CA ALA A 20 -15.90 4.00 -2.60
C ALA A 20 -14.74 4.64 -3.38
N LEU A 21 -13.87 5.43 -2.75
CA LEU A 21 -12.66 5.99 -3.35
C LEU A 21 -11.40 5.17 -3.05
N VAL A 22 -11.52 4.12 -2.23
CA VAL A 22 -10.39 3.31 -1.78
C VAL A 22 -10.27 2.08 -2.68
N HIS A 23 -9.08 1.91 -3.27
CA HIS A 23 -8.69 0.66 -3.95
C HIS A 23 -7.59 -0.03 -3.16
N VAL A 24 -7.75 -1.31 -2.86
CA VAL A 24 -6.83 -2.06 -1.99
C VAL A 24 -5.85 -2.88 -2.83
N ILE A 25 -4.55 -2.63 -2.63
CA ILE A 25 -3.47 -3.41 -3.24
C ILE A 25 -2.95 -4.41 -2.20
N ILE A 26 -2.99 -5.70 -2.52
CA ILE A 26 -2.50 -6.77 -1.65
C ILE A 26 -1.26 -7.38 -2.26
N LEU A 27 -0.14 -7.31 -1.54
CA LEU A 27 1.12 -7.94 -1.93
C LEU A 27 1.21 -9.34 -1.31
N ARG A 28 1.47 -10.36 -2.15
CA ARG A 28 1.41 -11.78 -1.80
C ARG A 28 2.74 -12.47 -2.06
N ASP A 29 3.19 -13.30 -1.12
CA ASP A 29 4.37 -14.15 -1.31
C ASP A 29 3.94 -15.61 -1.49
N ALA A 30 4.67 -16.37 -2.32
CA ALA A 30 4.35 -17.78 -2.55
C ALA A 30 4.62 -18.68 -1.33
N GLU A 31 5.49 -18.26 -0.41
CA GLU A 31 5.85 -19.00 0.81
C GLU A 31 5.14 -18.44 2.05
N GLU A 32 4.06 -17.65 1.88
CA GLU A 32 3.29 -17.15 3.01
C GLU A 32 2.63 -18.29 3.81
N ALA A 33 2.54 -18.11 5.13
CA ALA A 33 1.92 -19.11 5.99
C ALA A 33 0.43 -19.29 5.62
N PRO A 34 -0.13 -20.51 5.62
CA PRO A 34 -1.54 -20.75 5.27
C PRO A 34 -2.53 -19.94 6.13
N ARG A 35 -2.18 -19.67 7.38
CA ARG A 35 -2.97 -18.82 8.29
C ARG A 35 -3.00 -17.36 7.80
N LEU A 36 -1.90 -16.84 7.25
CA LEU A 36 -1.88 -15.51 6.66
C LEU A 36 -2.74 -15.48 5.40
N ALA A 37 -2.58 -16.48 4.52
CA ALA A 37 -3.39 -16.61 3.31
C ALA A 37 -4.89 -16.55 3.63
N LYS A 38 -5.37 -17.35 4.59
CA LYS A 38 -6.78 -17.36 4.97
C LYS A 38 -7.25 -16.03 5.56
N ARG A 39 -6.40 -15.31 6.29
CA ARG A 39 -6.75 -13.97 6.81
C ARG A 39 -6.98 -12.98 5.69
N VAL A 40 -6.16 -13.03 4.64
CA VAL A 40 -6.33 -12.16 3.47
C VAL A 40 -7.67 -12.44 2.79
N GLU A 41 -7.99 -13.70 2.55
CA GLU A 41 -9.26 -14.07 1.92
C GLU A 41 -10.47 -13.59 2.74
N VAL A 42 -10.47 -13.84 4.05
CA VAL A 42 -11.55 -13.40 4.93
C VAL A 42 -11.69 -11.88 4.95
N THR A 43 -10.57 -11.15 5.04
CA THR A 43 -10.62 -9.68 5.03
C THR A 43 -11.13 -9.14 3.70
N ARG A 44 -10.70 -9.72 2.58
CA ARG A 44 -11.17 -9.36 1.23
C ARG A 44 -12.68 -9.59 1.10
N GLU A 45 -13.17 -10.75 1.53
CA GLU A 45 -14.61 -11.09 1.48
C GLU A 45 -15.44 -10.10 2.29
N LEU A 46 -15.00 -9.73 3.49
CA LEU A 46 -15.70 -8.77 4.36
C LEU A 46 -15.74 -7.36 3.77
N MET A 47 -14.73 -6.99 3.00
CA MET A 47 -14.58 -5.63 2.47
C MET A 47 -15.05 -5.47 1.03
N ALA A 48 -15.36 -6.56 0.33
CA ALA A 48 -15.72 -6.55 -1.10
C ALA A 48 -16.87 -5.59 -1.46
N ALA A 49 -17.79 -5.34 -0.52
CA ALA A 49 -18.93 -4.43 -0.74
C ALA A 49 -18.67 -2.99 -0.26
N ALA A 50 -17.57 -2.74 0.45
CA ALA A 50 -17.28 -1.45 1.06
C ALA A 50 -16.33 -0.59 0.21
N VAL A 51 -15.37 -1.20 -0.49
CA VAL A 51 -14.32 -0.51 -1.25
C VAL A 51 -14.52 -0.60 -2.76
N ASP A 52 -13.85 0.25 -3.54
CA ASP A 52 -13.92 0.25 -5.01
C ASP A 52 -13.44 -1.08 -5.61
N GLY A 53 -12.35 -1.62 -5.07
CA GLY A 53 -11.79 -2.85 -5.59
C GLY A 53 -10.56 -3.36 -4.87
N PHE A 54 -10.11 -4.52 -5.36
CA PHE A 54 -8.93 -5.23 -4.89
C PHE A 54 -8.05 -5.62 -6.08
N THR A 55 -6.74 -5.42 -5.93
CA THR A 55 -5.73 -5.98 -6.83
C THR A 55 -4.70 -6.76 -6.03
N GLU A 56 -4.45 -8.01 -6.44
CA GLU A 56 -3.40 -8.84 -5.85
C GLU A 56 -2.17 -8.86 -6.75
N ILE A 57 -1.01 -8.61 -6.15
CA ILE A 57 0.29 -8.74 -6.81
C ILE A 57 1.04 -9.87 -6.11
N ARG A 58 1.46 -10.87 -6.90
CA ARG A 58 2.24 -12.00 -6.39
C ARG A 58 3.72 -11.76 -6.65
N ALA A 59 4.54 -12.07 -5.64
CA ALA A 59 5.98 -11.97 -5.75
C ALA A 59 6.53 -12.95 -6.79
N GLU A 60 7.57 -12.52 -7.49
CA GLU A 60 8.28 -13.29 -8.51
C GLU A 60 9.73 -13.54 -8.11
N GLY A 61 10.27 -14.71 -8.48
CA GLY A 61 11.65 -15.10 -8.19
C GLY A 61 11.77 -16.30 -7.25
N THR A 62 12.97 -16.87 -7.20
CA THR A 62 13.24 -18.14 -6.50
C THR A 62 13.78 -17.94 -5.10
N SER A 63 14.58 -16.90 -4.86
CA SER A 63 15.10 -16.57 -3.53
C SER A 63 14.17 -15.62 -2.79
N ALA A 64 14.19 -15.66 -1.45
CA ALA A 64 13.44 -14.72 -0.62
C ALA A 64 13.75 -13.25 -0.97
N LEU A 65 15.02 -12.96 -1.27
CA LEU A 65 15.45 -11.62 -1.67
C LEU A 65 14.85 -11.21 -3.02
N ALA A 66 14.87 -12.10 -4.02
CA ALA A 66 14.29 -11.82 -5.33
C ALA A 66 12.79 -11.53 -5.24
N ARG A 67 12.05 -12.36 -4.47
CA ARG A 67 10.62 -12.17 -4.25
C ARG A 67 10.31 -10.84 -3.57
N MET A 68 11.05 -10.48 -2.53
CA MET A 68 10.91 -9.18 -1.88
C MET A 68 11.17 -8.02 -2.86
N PHE A 69 12.27 -8.07 -3.61
CA PHE A 69 12.59 -7.01 -4.57
C PHE A 69 11.59 -6.92 -5.72
N SER A 70 10.98 -8.02 -6.16
CA SER A 70 9.94 -7.99 -7.20
C SER A 70 8.74 -7.14 -6.79
N LEU A 71 8.35 -7.22 -5.51
CA LEU A 71 7.24 -6.45 -4.94
C LEU A 71 7.60 -4.99 -4.64
N VAL A 72 8.85 -4.72 -4.25
CA VAL A 72 9.34 -3.34 -4.06
C VAL A 72 9.40 -2.63 -5.42
N TYR A 73 9.98 -3.29 -6.42
CA TYR A 73 10.20 -2.73 -7.75
C TYR A 73 8.91 -2.24 -8.40
N ILE A 74 7.83 -3.02 -8.30
CA ILE A 74 6.54 -2.59 -8.86
C ILE A 74 5.98 -1.35 -8.14
N GLY A 75 6.12 -1.24 -6.82
CA GLY A 75 5.68 -0.06 -6.06
C GLY A 75 6.48 1.20 -6.43
N ASP A 76 7.79 1.06 -6.60
CA ASP A 76 8.66 2.15 -7.03
C ASP A 76 8.31 2.61 -8.44
N PHE A 77 8.12 1.66 -9.36
CA PHE A 77 7.77 1.96 -10.74
C PHE A 77 6.39 2.61 -10.86
N VAL A 78 5.40 2.13 -10.10
CA VAL A 78 4.06 2.75 -10.03
C VAL A 78 4.16 4.19 -9.56
N SER A 79 4.93 4.45 -8.50
CA SER A 79 5.11 5.81 -7.95
C SER A 79 5.75 6.75 -8.97
N TYR A 80 6.80 6.29 -9.64
CA TYR A 80 7.47 7.04 -10.70
C TYR A 80 6.57 7.27 -11.92
N TYR A 81 5.87 6.23 -12.38
CA TYR A 81 4.97 6.33 -13.52
C TYR A 81 3.80 7.26 -13.24
N LEU A 82 3.25 7.22 -12.03
CA LEU A 82 2.19 8.11 -11.59
C LEU A 82 2.64 9.56 -11.57
N SER A 83 3.89 9.84 -11.16
CA SER A 83 4.41 11.22 -11.20
C SER A 83 4.48 11.74 -12.64
N MET A 84 4.89 10.91 -13.60
CA MET A 84 4.89 11.27 -15.02
C MET A 84 3.47 11.55 -15.54
N LEU A 85 2.50 10.69 -15.22
CA LEU A 85 1.10 10.90 -15.61
C LEU A 85 0.50 12.18 -15.05
N ASN A 86 0.92 12.58 -13.84
CA ASN A 86 0.46 13.80 -13.19
C ASN A 86 1.28 15.05 -13.55
N GLY A 87 2.34 14.91 -14.38
CA GLY A 87 3.24 16.02 -14.72
C GLY A 87 4.03 16.55 -13.52
N ILE A 88 4.28 15.71 -12.51
CA ILE A 88 5.00 16.03 -11.28
C ILE A 88 6.43 15.51 -11.37
N ASP A 89 7.41 16.36 -11.06
CA ASP A 89 8.80 15.92 -10.83
C ASP A 89 8.88 15.16 -9.50
N PRO A 90 9.22 13.86 -9.50
CA PRO A 90 9.28 13.05 -8.28
C PRO A 90 10.56 13.26 -7.45
N SER A 91 11.55 14.00 -7.98
CA SER A 91 12.86 14.19 -7.34
C SER A 91 12.84 15.11 -6.10
N PRO A 92 12.11 16.25 -6.10
CA PRO A 92 12.16 17.21 -5.00
C PRO A 92 11.33 16.76 -3.80
N VAL A 93 11.93 16.78 -2.60
CA VAL A 93 11.22 16.48 -1.34
C VAL A 93 10.93 17.76 -0.55
N ARG A 94 10.35 18.75 -1.23
CA ARG A 94 10.21 20.15 -0.77
C ARG A 94 9.54 20.29 0.61
N VAL A 95 8.60 19.41 0.94
CA VAL A 95 7.92 19.42 2.25
C VAL A 95 8.87 19.02 3.37
N ILE A 96 9.72 18.01 3.14
CA ILE A 96 10.74 17.59 4.10
C ILE A 96 11.83 18.66 4.23
N ASP A 97 12.23 19.29 3.13
CA ASP A 97 13.21 20.37 3.18
C ASP A 97 12.69 21.57 3.98
N LYS A 98 11.41 21.93 3.80
CA LYS A 98 10.75 22.95 4.62
C LYS A 98 10.68 22.55 6.09
N LEU A 99 10.31 21.30 6.39
CA LEU A 99 10.28 20.80 7.77
C LEU A 99 11.65 20.88 8.43
N LYS A 100 12.71 20.43 7.75
CA LYS A 100 14.10 20.53 8.23
C LYS A 100 14.51 21.98 8.48
N ALA A 101 14.12 22.89 7.58
CA ALA A 101 14.41 24.31 7.73
C ALA A 101 13.69 24.95 8.93
N GLU A 102 12.42 24.62 9.17
CA GLU A 102 11.69 25.11 10.35
C GLU A 102 12.27 24.56 11.65
N LEU A 103 12.63 23.28 11.69
CA LEU A 103 13.27 22.67 12.87
C LEU A 103 14.64 23.30 13.17
N ALA A 104 15.40 23.69 12.14
CA ALA A 104 16.68 24.36 12.30
C ALA A 104 16.57 25.78 12.90
N LYS A 105 15.39 26.42 12.88
CA LYS A 105 15.17 27.73 13.53
C LYS A 105 14.93 27.63 15.03
N LEU A 106 14.69 26.43 15.53
CA LEU A 106 14.43 26.16 16.96
C LEU A 106 15.74 25.98 17.76
N GLY A 107 16.91 26.05 17.12
CA GLY A 107 18.24 25.91 17.73
C GLY A 107 19.19 27.00 17.28
#